data_AF-F2L3L3-F1
#
_entry.id   AF-F2L3L3-F1
#
_cell.length_a   1.000
_cell.length_b   1.000
_cell.length_c   1.000
_cell.angle_alpha   90.00
_cell.angle_beta   90.00
_cell.angle_gamma   90.00
#
_symmetry.space_group_name_H-M   'P 1'
#
loop_
_entity.id
_entity.type
_entity.pdbx_description
1 polymer ?
#
loop_
_entity_poly.entity_id
_entity_poly.type
_entity_poly.pdbx_seq_one_letter_code
_entity_poly.pdbx_strand_id
1 'polypeptide(L)'
;MEVHVELSRLVIREGPRRVLGMPLFLNLTGSIKALPLAYILGRFRKVYFEDGRFREIAEALCPDCVGDREEGATVVDRALVVEAYYNTVAHEVLAMAPGVDSLAVPCYTGALGEAVARRAREVEPGLTIVAARLGDGDCSWADAAYGPPLPPPPLPKGLRLGPASLATLSAALRASGEHGLYSTLALLTDWGV
;
A
#
# COMPACT_ATOMS: atom_id res chain seq x y z
N MET A 1 15.32 20.29 -3.47
CA MET A 1 14.50 19.24 -2.82
C MET A 1 14.99 19.06 -1.41
N GLU A 2 14.09 19.15 -0.44
CA GLU A 2 14.39 18.95 0.99
C GLU A 2 13.65 17.71 1.49
N VAL A 3 14.28 16.91 2.34
CA VAL A 3 13.65 15.73 2.96
C VAL A 3 13.74 15.85 4.48
N HIS A 4 12.59 15.88 5.14
CA HIS A 4 12.45 15.97 6.58
C HIS A 4 11.73 14.72 7.10
N VAL A 5 12.07 14.28 8.32
CA VAL A 5 11.32 13.25 9.04
C VAL A 5 10.63 13.94 10.20
N GLU A 6 9.31 14.06 10.11
CA GLU A 6 8.47 14.52 11.22
C GLU A 6 7.89 13.28 11.91
N LEU A 7 7.58 13.35 13.20
CA LEU A 7 7.06 12.22 14.01
C LEU A 7 6.10 11.32 13.20
N SER A 8 6.59 10.13 12.83
CA SER A 8 5.89 9.09 12.07
C SER A 8 5.60 9.34 10.59
N ARG A 9 6.17 10.37 9.94
CA ARG A 9 5.95 10.68 8.51
C ARG A 9 7.23 11.16 7.80
N LEU A 10 7.41 10.71 6.57
CA LEU A 10 8.44 11.24 5.67
C LEU A 10 7.87 12.46 4.93
N VAL A 11 8.57 13.58 4.88
CA VAL A 11 8.13 14.76 4.14
C VAL A 11 9.21 15.14 3.12
N ILE A 12 8.90 15.01 1.83
CA ILE A 12 9.76 15.44 0.73
C ILE A 12 9.15 16.71 0.13
N ARG A 13 9.93 17.80 0.07
CA ARG A 13 9.50 19.09 -0.51
C ARG A 13 10.31 19.42 -1.76
N GLU A 14 9.63 19.80 -2.84
CA GLU A 14 10.22 20.30 -4.08
C GLU A 14 9.48 21.58 -4.52
N GLY A 15 10.02 22.73 -4.11
CA GLY A 15 9.34 24.02 -4.30
C GLY A 15 8.00 24.06 -3.54
N PRO A 16 6.86 24.38 -4.17
CA PRO A 16 5.55 24.36 -3.52
C PRO A 16 4.97 22.93 -3.36
N ARG A 17 5.59 21.92 -3.96
CA ARG A 17 5.09 20.53 -3.95
C ARG A 17 5.61 19.77 -2.75
N ARG A 18 4.77 18.89 -2.19
CA ARG A 18 5.13 17.99 -1.10
C ARG A 18 4.66 16.56 -1.33
N VAL A 19 5.53 15.60 -1.03
CA VAL A 19 5.18 14.19 -0.90
C VAL A 19 5.27 13.81 0.57
N LEU A 20 4.17 13.29 1.11
CA LEU A 20 4.01 12.84 2.49
C LEU A 20 4.06 11.31 2.50
N GLY A 21 5.11 10.70 3.00
CA GLY A 21 5.21 9.26 3.17
C GLY A 21 4.48 8.78 4.42
N MET A 22 3.50 7.90 4.24
CA MET A 22 2.77 7.20 5.30
C MET A 22 3.37 5.80 5.51
N PRO A 23 4.06 5.55 6.62
CA PRO A 23 4.66 4.24 6.91
C PRO A 23 3.60 3.23 7.35
N LEU A 24 3.10 2.45 6.41
CA LEU A 24 2.15 1.36 6.64
C LEU A 24 2.82 0.06 7.12
N PHE A 25 4.15 -0.05 7.00
CA PHE A 25 4.91 -1.18 7.53
C PHE A 25 5.08 -1.14 9.06
N LEU A 26 4.79 -0.01 9.73
CA LEU A 26 4.92 0.15 11.19
C LEU A 26 3.71 -0.40 11.98
N ASN A 27 3.11 -1.51 11.54
CA ASN A 27 2.13 -2.23 12.37
C ASN A 27 2.83 -3.24 13.30
N LEU A 28 2.11 -3.76 14.30
CA LEU A 28 2.63 -4.68 15.33
C LEU A 28 3.40 -5.90 14.77
N THR A 29 3.22 -6.21 13.50
CA THR A 29 3.76 -7.35 12.77
C THR A 29 4.76 -6.97 11.67
N GLY A 30 5.09 -5.68 11.51
CA GLY A 30 6.06 -5.21 10.53
C GLY A 30 5.65 -5.35 9.06
N SER A 31 4.36 -5.59 8.77
CA SER A 31 3.89 -5.94 7.42
C SER A 31 2.47 -5.48 7.16
N ILE A 32 2.28 -4.70 6.09
CA ILE A 32 0.96 -4.20 5.67
C ILE A 32 -0.07 -5.31 5.40
N LYS A 33 0.37 -6.55 5.20
CA LYS A 33 -0.51 -7.71 4.95
C LYS A 33 -1.19 -8.23 6.22
N ALA A 34 -0.62 -7.99 7.39
CA ALA A 34 -1.02 -8.69 8.60
C ALA A 34 -2.44 -8.34 9.10
N LEU A 35 -2.84 -7.07 9.04
CA LEU A 35 -4.19 -6.67 9.44
C LEU A 35 -5.28 -7.30 8.53
N PRO A 36 -5.18 -7.23 7.20
CA PRO A 36 -6.06 -7.98 6.31
C PRO A 36 -6.10 -9.49 6.61
N LEU A 37 -4.94 -10.10 6.90
CA LEU A 37 -4.88 -11.52 7.22
C LEU A 37 -5.55 -11.84 8.55
N ALA A 38 -5.32 -11.04 9.60
CA ALA A 38 -6.01 -11.19 10.87
C ALA A 38 -7.54 -11.07 10.72
N TYR A 39 -8.00 -10.14 9.87
CA TYR A 39 -9.41 -10.01 9.53
C TYR A 39 -9.98 -11.28 8.87
N ILE A 40 -9.26 -11.86 7.90
CA ILE A 40 -9.67 -13.10 7.22
C ILE A 40 -9.67 -14.27 8.21
N LEU A 41 -8.59 -14.44 8.98
CA LEU A 41 -8.43 -15.54 9.94
C LEU A 41 -9.43 -15.46 11.09
N GLY A 42 -9.85 -14.26 11.50
CA GLY A 42 -10.92 -14.08 12.48
C GLY A 42 -12.31 -14.43 11.95
N ARG A 43 -12.49 -14.47 10.63
CA ARG A 43 -13.78 -14.74 9.97
C ARG A 43 -13.95 -16.21 9.58
N PHE A 44 -12.86 -16.92 9.31
CA PHE A 44 -12.90 -18.30 8.81
C PHE A 44 -12.08 -19.23 9.70
N ARG A 45 -12.60 -20.43 9.93
CA ARG A 45 -11.97 -21.42 10.81
C ARG A 45 -10.69 -22.03 10.22
N LYS A 46 -10.68 -22.27 8.90
CA LYS A 46 -9.54 -22.82 8.16
C LYS A 46 -9.50 -22.23 6.75
N VAL A 47 -8.34 -21.75 6.31
CA VAL A 47 -8.18 -21.00 5.06
C VAL A 47 -7.05 -21.54 4.19
N TYR A 48 -7.23 -21.45 2.88
CA TYR A 48 -6.22 -21.72 1.87
C TYR A 48 -6.02 -20.46 1.02
N PHE A 49 -4.80 -19.93 0.98
CA PHE A 49 -4.48 -18.75 0.17
C PHE A 49 -4.01 -19.17 -1.22
N GLU A 50 -4.68 -18.69 -2.27
CA GLU A 50 -4.21 -18.93 -3.65
C GLU A 50 -2.88 -18.22 -3.93
N ASP A 51 -2.66 -17.08 -3.27
CA ASP A 51 -1.41 -16.34 -3.33
C ASP A 51 -0.50 -16.71 -2.14
N GLY A 52 0.55 -17.49 -2.43
CA GLY A 52 1.50 -17.99 -1.45
C GLY A 52 2.22 -16.90 -0.62
N ARG A 53 2.25 -15.64 -1.07
CA ARG A 53 2.88 -14.53 -0.32
C ARG A 53 2.08 -14.08 0.90
N PHE A 54 0.84 -14.53 1.02
CA PHE A 54 0.03 -14.34 2.22
C PHE A 54 0.14 -15.53 3.17
N ARG A 55 0.48 -16.72 2.64
CA ARG A 55 0.57 -17.95 3.42
C ARG A 55 1.58 -17.86 4.56
N GLU A 56 2.80 -17.41 4.28
CA GLU A 56 3.87 -17.30 5.30
C GLU A 56 3.45 -16.41 6.48
N ILE A 57 2.82 -15.27 6.20
CA ILE A 57 2.38 -14.35 7.25
C ILE A 57 1.13 -14.89 7.96
N ALA A 58 0.22 -15.55 7.25
CA ALA A 58 -0.94 -16.17 7.85
C ALA A 58 -0.54 -17.32 8.79
N GLU A 59 0.44 -18.15 8.39
CA GLU A 59 1.02 -19.20 9.23
C GLU A 59 1.71 -18.61 10.46
N ALA A 60 2.40 -17.49 10.33
CA ALA A 60 2.98 -16.78 11.48
C ALA A 60 1.92 -16.21 12.46
N LEU A 61 0.74 -15.84 11.96
CA LEU A 61 -0.37 -15.32 12.77
C LEU A 61 -1.20 -16.42 13.44
N CYS A 62 -1.52 -17.49 12.70
CA CYS A 62 -2.26 -18.65 13.19
C CYS A 62 -1.91 -19.90 12.37
N PRO A 63 -0.93 -20.71 12.82
CA PRO A 63 -0.51 -21.91 12.10
C PRO A 63 -1.67 -22.90 11.88
N ASP A 64 -2.51 -23.10 12.90
CA ASP A 64 -3.63 -24.05 12.85
C ASP A 64 -4.80 -23.58 11.96
N CYS A 65 -4.82 -22.31 11.58
CA CYS A 65 -5.85 -21.73 10.73
C CYS A 65 -5.54 -21.92 9.23
N VAL A 66 -4.29 -22.18 8.86
CA VAL A 66 -3.90 -22.36 7.46
C VAL A 66 -3.95 -23.85 7.12
N GLY A 67 -4.54 -24.18 5.97
CA GLY A 67 -4.63 -25.56 5.54
C GLY A 67 -4.71 -25.72 4.03
N ASP A 68 -4.87 -26.96 3.60
CA ASP A 68 -4.92 -27.30 2.19
C ASP A 68 -6.32 -27.17 1.62
N ARG A 69 -6.40 -26.82 0.33
CA ARG A 69 -7.65 -26.67 -0.41
C ARG A 69 -8.52 -27.93 -0.37
N GLU A 70 -7.88 -29.09 -0.43
CA GLU A 70 -8.53 -30.41 -0.46
C GLU A 70 -9.18 -30.79 0.87
N GLU A 71 -8.80 -30.13 1.96
CA GLU A 71 -9.33 -30.36 3.32
C GLU A 71 -10.55 -29.51 3.64
N GLY A 72 -11.19 -28.91 2.62
CA GLY A 72 -12.38 -28.07 2.79
C GLY A 72 -12.08 -26.69 3.37
N ALA A 73 -10.82 -26.24 3.31
CA ALA A 73 -10.44 -24.89 3.72
C ALA A 73 -11.14 -23.83 2.85
N THR A 74 -11.51 -22.70 3.45
CA THR A 74 -12.06 -21.57 2.70
C THR A 74 -10.98 -21.01 1.78
N VAL A 75 -11.28 -20.94 0.49
CA VAL A 75 -10.34 -20.38 -0.49
C VAL A 75 -10.33 -18.86 -0.35
N VAL A 76 -9.14 -18.33 -0.11
CA VAL A 76 -8.87 -16.89 -0.07
C VAL A 76 -8.30 -16.49 -1.43
N ASP A 77 -9.20 -15.99 -2.26
CA ASP A 77 -8.88 -15.40 -3.56
C ASP A 77 -8.52 -13.91 -3.43
N ARG A 78 -8.17 -13.29 -4.56
CA ARG A 78 -7.84 -11.86 -4.63
C ARG A 78 -9.01 -10.98 -4.16
N ALA A 79 -10.26 -11.33 -4.48
CA ALA A 79 -11.42 -10.51 -4.13
C ALA A 79 -11.60 -10.43 -2.60
N LEU A 80 -11.42 -11.56 -1.91
CA LEU A 80 -11.46 -11.59 -0.45
C LEU A 80 -10.30 -10.80 0.17
N VAL A 81 -9.12 -10.82 -0.45
CA VAL A 81 -7.99 -9.98 -0.02
C VAL A 81 -8.29 -8.48 -0.20
N VAL A 82 -8.91 -8.07 -1.32
CA VAL A 82 -9.36 -6.69 -1.55
C VAL A 82 -10.34 -6.26 -0.46
N GLU A 83 -11.36 -7.09 -0.17
CA GLU A 83 -12.31 -6.83 0.91
C GLU A 83 -11.61 -6.69 2.27
N ALA A 84 -10.63 -7.54 2.56
CA ALA A 84 -9.90 -7.47 3.81
C ALA A 84 -9.11 -6.15 3.92
N TYR A 85 -8.41 -5.72 2.87
CA TYR A 85 -7.76 -4.39 2.85
C TYR A 85 -8.76 -3.25 2.97
N TYR A 86 -9.92 -3.34 2.34
CA TYR A 86 -10.95 -2.30 2.38
C TYR A 86 -11.52 -2.09 3.79
N ASN A 87 -11.70 -3.19 4.52
CA ASN A 87 -12.25 -3.18 5.88
C ASN A 87 -11.21 -2.91 6.98
N THR A 88 -9.91 -2.95 6.66
CA THR A 88 -8.84 -2.77 7.66
C THR A 88 -7.96 -1.56 7.40
N VAL A 89 -7.38 -1.45 6.20
CA VAL A 89 -6.33 -0.46 5.89
C VAL A 89 -6.90 0.77 5.19
N ALA A 90 -7.86 0.58 4.28
CA ALA A 90 -8.30 1.66 3.40
C ALA A 90 -8.88 2.85 4.19
N HIS A 91 -9.62 2.60 5.27
CA HIS A 91 -10.14 3.67 6.12
C HIS A 91 -9.02 4.49 6.80
N GLU A 92 -8.00 3.83 7.35
CA GLU A 92 -6.86 4.49 8.00
C GLU A 92 -6.06 5.35 7.01
N VAL A 93 -5.87 4.85 5.80
CA VAL A 93 -5.23 5.60 4.71
C VAL A 93 -6.03 6.87 4.40
N LEU A 94 -7.35 6.76 4.21
CA LEU A 94 -8.17 7.90 3.83
C LEU A 94 -8.39 8.90 4.98
N ALA A 95 -8.34 8.46 6.24
CA ALA A 95 -8.33 9.37 7.39
C ALA A 95 -7.10 10.30 7.41
N MET A 96 -6.03 9.93 6.70
CA MET A 96 -4.76 10.66 6.62
C MET A 96 -4.59 11.44 5.32
N ALA A 97 -5.52 11.25 4.38
CA ALA A 97 -5.59 11.95 3.10
C ALA A 97 -6.29 13.34 3.10
N PRO A 98 -6.92 13.88 4.17
CA PRO A 98 -7.47 15.23 4.12
C PRO A 98 -6.41 16.27 3.73
N GLY A 99 -6.70 17.07 2.71
CA GLY A 99 -5.81 18.15 2.24
C GLY A 99 -4.61 17.67 1.40
N VAL A 100 -4.69 16.46 0.82
CA VAL A 100 -3.80 16.06 -0.28
C VAL A 100 -4.57 16.00 -1.60
N ASP A 101 -3.89 16.28 -2.71
CA ASP A 101 -4.47 16.24 -4.05
C ASP A 101 -4.44 14.82 -4.65
N SER A 102 -3.53 13.99 -4.12
CA SER A 102 -3.27 12.67 -4.69
C SER A 102 -2.75 11.65 -3.67
N LEU A 103 -2.93 10.39 -4.03
CA LEU A 103 -2.50 9.23 -3.27
C LEU A 103 -1.71 8.28 -4.16
N ALA A 104 -0.45 8.03 -3.80
CA ALA A 104 0.41 7.06 -4.47
C ALA A 104 0.43 5.73 -3.72
N VAL A 105 0.15 4.63 -4.42
CA VAL A 105 -0.02 3.29 -3.86
C VAL A 105 0.83 2.28 -4.64
N PRO A 106 1.58 1.38 -3.96
CA PRO A 106 2.30 0.31 -4.64
C PRO A 106 1.33 -0.70 -5.26
N CYS A 107 1.58 -1.04 -6.53
CA CYS A 107 0.80 -2.00 -7.28
C CYS A 107 1.65 -3.23 -7.61
N TYR A 108 1.51 -4.26 -6.77
CA TYR A 108 2.09 -5.59 -7.06
C TYR A 108 1.02 -6.58 -7.50
N THR A 109 0.00 -6.85 -6.66
CA THR A 109 -1.18 -7.67 -7.01
C THR A 109 -2.41 -6.84 -7.39
N GLY A 110 -2.35 -5.54 -7.09
CA GLY A 110 -3.47 -4.62 -7.19
C GLY A 110 -4.42 -4.62 -5.99
N ALA A 111 -4.38 -5.61 -5.08
CA ALA A 111 -5.42 -5.75 -4.05
C ALA A 111 -5.50 -4.56 -3.07
N LEU A 112 -4.35 -4.10 -2.55
CA LEU A 112 -4.29 -2.91 -1.69
C LEU A 112 -4.78 -1.67 -2.43
N GLY A 113 -4.31 -1.48 -3.68
CA GLY A 113 -4.66 -0.33 -4.49
C GLY A 113 -6.13 -0.27 -4.84
N GLU A 114 -6.74 -1.39 -5.22
CA GLU A 114 -8.17 -1.47 -5.50
C GLU A 114 -9.01 -1.17 -4.25
N ALA A 115 -8.64 -1.73 -3.10
CA ALA A 115 -9.33 -1.46 -1.84
C ALA A 115 -9.28 0.02 -1.44
N VAL A 116 -8.10 0.62 -1.55
CA VAL A 116 -7.87 2.04 -1.28
C VAL A 116 -8.62 2.91 -2.30
N ALA A 117 -8.57 2.57 -3.58
CA ALA A 117 -9.27 3.29 -4.63
C ALA A 117 -10.78 3.25 -4.44
N ARG A 118 -11.35 2.08 -4.12
CA ARG A 118 -12.77 1.94 -3.80
C ARG A 118 -13.16 2.89 -2.66
N ARG A 119 -12.41 2.87 -1.56
CA ARG A 119 -12.68 3.76 -0.41
C ARG A 119 -12.53 5.23 -0.78
N ALA A 120 -11.48 5.60 -1.51
CA ALA A 120 -11.26 6.97 -1.95
C ALA A 120 -12.43 7.48 -2.81
N ARG A 121 -12.94 6.68 -3.74
CA ARG A 121 -14.09 7.07 -4.58
C ARG A 121 -15.39 7.25 -3.79
N GLU A 122 -15.53 6.62 -2.62
CA GLU A 122 -16.68 6.82 -1.73
C GLU A 122 -16.57 8.13 -0.92
N VAL A 123 -15.38 8.48 -0.43
CA VAL A 123 -15.22 9.54 0.58
C VAL A 123 -14.52 10.81 0.08
N GLU A 124 -13.69 10.70 -0.96
CA GLU A 124 -12.97 11.82 -1.58
C GLU A 124 -12.85 11.58 -3.10
N PRO A 125 -13.95 11.74 -3.87
CA PRO A 125 -13.97 11.43 -5.30
C PRO A 125 -12.97 12.24 -6.14
N GLY A 126 -12.56 13.41 -5.67
CA GLY A 126 -11.58 14.29 -6.34
C GLY A 126 -10.13 13.86 -6.17
N LEU A 127 -9.83 12.86 -5.33
CA LEU A 127 -8.47 12.41 -5.08
C LEU A 127 -7.90 11.71 -6.32
N THR A 128 -6.75 12.20 -6.81
CA THR A 128 -6.02 11.53 -7.90
C THR A 128 -5.27 10.32 -7.35
N ILE A 129 -5.49 9.14 -7.92
CA ILE A 129 -4.88 7.89 -7.48
C ILE A 129 -3.77 7.49 -8.44
N VAL A 130 -2.58 7.29 -7.89
CA VAL A 130 -1.36 6.97 -8.63
C VAL A 130 -0.87 5.58 -8.25
N ALA A 131 -0.72 4.68 -9.22
CA ALA A 131 -0.13 3.37 -9.03
C ALA A 131 1.37 3.38 -9.33
N ALA A 132 2.17 2.81 -8.41
CA ALA A 132 3.55 2.43 -8.68
C ALA A 132 3.61 0.95 -9.10
N ARG A 133 3.80 0.66 -10.39
CA ARG A 133 3.88 -0.72 -10.91
C ARG A 133 5.16 -1.40 -10.43
N LEU A 134 4.99 -2.52 -9.73
CA LEU A 134 6.07 -3.33 -9.16
C LEU A 134 6.02 -4.80 -9.59
N GLY A 135 4.91 -5.25 -10.16
CA GLY A 135 4.71 -6.61 -10.63
C GLY A 135 3.56 -6.70 -11.63
N ASP A 136 3.08 -7.91 -11.89
CA ASP A 136 2.12 -8.21 -12.95
C ASP A 136 0.64 -8.00 -12.55
N GLY A 137 0.38 -7.46 -11.37
CA GLY A 137 -0.97 -7.20 -10.89
C GLY A 137 -1.69 -6.11 -11.66
N ASP A 138 -3.02 -6.13 -11.57
CA ASP A 138 -3.85 -5.13 -12.21
C ASP A 138 -3.79 -3.79 -11.44
N CYS A 139 -3.41 -2.74 -12.17
CA CYS A 139 -3.32 -1.36 -11.69
C CYS A 139 -4.38 -0.45 -12.34
N SER A 140 -5.41 -1.02 -12.98
CA SER A 140 -6.50 -0.31 -13.67
C SER A 140 -7.37 0.56 -12.76
N TRP A 141 -7.29 0.35 -11.44
CA TRP A 141 -7.95 1.16 -10.41
C TRP A 141 -7.35 2.56 -10.25
N ALA A 142 -6.15 2.82 -10.80
CA ALA A 142 -5.47 4.11 -10.68
C ALA A 142 -5.74 5.03 -11.88
N ASP A 143 -5.74 6.34 -11.63
CA ASP A 143 -5.87 7.37 -12.67
C ASP A 143 -4.58 7.50 -13.49
N ALA A 144 -3.43 7.23 -12.87
CA ALA A 144 -2.13 7.17 -13.52
C ALA A 144 -1.32 5.99 -12.96
N ALA A 145 -0.53 5.34 -13.80
CA ALA A 145 0.31 4.22 -13.39
C ALA A 145 1.73 4.36 -13.93
N TYR A 146 2.72 4.24 -13.06
CA TYR A 146 4.12 4.47 -13.38
C TYR A 146 4.96 3.21 -13.17
N GLY A 147 5.79 2.90 -14.16
CA GLY A 147 6.84 1.90 -14.09
C GLY A 147 7.79 2.03 -15.29
N PRO A 148 9.03 1.52 -15.21
CA PRO A 148 9.71 1.08 -13.99
C PRO A 148 10.09 2.25 -13.08
N PRO A 149 10.38 2.01 -11.77
CA PRO A 149 10.78 3.06 -10.85
C PRO A 149 12.08 3.72 -11.28
N LEU A 150 12.11 5.06 -11.28
CA LEU A 150 13.33 5.84 -11.44
C LEU A 150 14.15 5.79 -10.14
N PRO A 151 15.48 5.99 -10.20
CA PRO A 151 16.33 6.05 -9.01
C PRO A 151 15.70 7.00 -7.99
N PRO A 152 15.48 6.56 -6.75
CA PRO A 152 14.83 7.39 -5.75
C PRO A 152 15.71 8.61 -5.43
N PRO A 153 15.09 9.72 -4.98
CA PRO A 153 15.86 10.83 -4.43
C PRO A 153 16.75 10.35 -3.27
N PRO A 154 17.91 11.00 -3.03
CA PRO A 154 18.75 10.67 -1.88
C PRO A 154 17.94 10.82 -0.59
N LEU A 155 17.78 9.71 0.13
CA LEU A 155 17.06 9.67 1.40
C LEU A 155 17.99 10.08 2.56
N PRO A 156 17.43 10.64 3.66
CA PRO A 156 18.19 10.93 4.87
C PRO A 156 18.95 9.70 5.39
N LYS A 157 20.14 9.92 5.96
CA LYS A 157 20.93 8.85 6.59
C LYS A 157 20.09 8.14 7.65
N GLY A 158 19.94 6.82 7.52
CA GLY A 158 19.17 5.98 8.44
C GLY A 158 17.76 5.62 7.94
N LEU A 159 17.23 6.31 6.93
CA LEU A 159 15.97 5.93 6.30
C LEU A 159 16.25 4.93 5.16
N ARG A 160 16.00 3.64 5.44
CA ARG A 160 16.12 2.57 4.44
C ARG A 160 14.73 2.12 4.05
N LEU A 161 14.25 2.54 2.90
CA LEU A 161 12.96 2.08 2.38
C LEU A 161 13.14 0.85 1.50
N GLY A 162 12.17 -0.05 1.53
CA GLY A 162 12.16 -1.21 0.66
C GLY A 162 11.76 -0.85 -0.78
N PRO A 163 11.90 -1.79 -1.73
CA PRO A 163 11.61 -1.54 -3.14
C PRO A 163 10.21 -0.99 -3.41
N ALA A 164 9.18 -1.46 -2.70
CA ALA A 164 7.80 -1.03 -2.94
C ALA A 164 7.58 0.42 -2.52
N SER A 165 8.12 0.81 -1.37
CA SER A 165 8.09 2.16 -0.83
C SER A 165 8.89 3.12 -1.70
N LEU A 166 10.08 2.70 -2.18
CA LEU A 166 10.89 3.49 -3.11
C LEU A 166 10.18 3.72 -4.44
N ALA A 167 9.55 2.70 -5.02
CA ALA A 167 8.78 2.85 -6.25
C ALA A 167 7.58 3.78 -6.05
N THR A 168 6.91 3.70 -4.90
CA THR A 168 5.78 4.57 -4.57
C THR A 168 6.19 6.04 -4.47
N LEU A 169 7.34 6.32 -3.83
CA LEU A 169 7.90 7.68 -3.80
C LEU A 169 8.30 8.17 -5.20
N SER A 170 8.94 7.32 -6.00
CA SER A 170 9.34 7.64 -7.37
C SER A 170 8.13 8.00 -8.24
N ALA A 171 7.06 7.20 -8.15
CA ALA A 171 5.80 7.46 -8.85
C ALA A 171 5.12 8.75 -8.35
N ALA A 172 5.10 8.98 -7.04
CA ALA A 172 4.52 10.19 -6.45
C ALA A 172 5.21 11.47 -6.96
N LEU A 173 6.55 11.48 -6.98
CA LEU A 173 7.33 12.62 -7.46
C LEU A 173 7.09 12.88 -8.95
N ARG A 174 7.09 11.82 -9.75
CA ARG A 174 6.82 11.92 -11.19
C ARG A 174 5.40 12.45 -11.47
N ALA A 175 4.39 11.89 -10.80
CA ALA A 175 3.01 12.33 -10.94
C ALA A 175 2.82 13.79 -10.51
N SER A 176 3.46 14.20 -9.41
CA SER A 176 3.44 15.60 -8.95
C SER A 176 4.01 16.57 -10.00
N GLY A 177 5.04 16.14 -10.72
CA GLY A 177 5.61 16.86 -11.86
C GLY A 177 4.65 16.97 -13.04
N GLU A 178 4.15 15.83 -13.52
CA GLU A 178 3.36 15.72 -14.76
C GLU A 178 1.93 16.27 -14.63
N HIS A 179 1.29 16.08 -13.47
CA HIS A 179 -0.11 16.43 -13.24
C HIS A 179 -0.29 17.70 -12.40
N GLY A 180 0.79 18.35 -11.99
CA GLY A 180 0.71 19.58 -11.18
C GLY A 180 0.14 19.36 -9.78
N LEU A 181 0.30 18.16 -9.22
CA LEU A 181 -0.21 17.82 -7.89
C LEU A 181 0.69 18.47 -6.83
N TYR A 182 0.12 19.27 -5.94
CA TYR A 182 0.86 20.03 -4.92
C TYR A 182 1.13 19.20 -3.67
N SER A 183 0.24 18.26 -3.33
CA SER A 183 0.37 17.42 -2.15
C SER A 183 0.01 15.98 -2.49
N THR A 184 0.97 15.06 -2.33
CA THR A 184 0.76 13.62 -2.55
C THR A 184 1.00 12.85 -1.26
N LEU A 185 0.05 12.02 -0.84
CA LEU A 185 0.28 11.01 0.20
C LEU A 185 0.85 9.75 -0.48
N ALA A 186 2.01 9.26 -0.05
CA ALA A 186 2.66 8.08 -0.59
C ALA A 186 2.64 6.95 0.43
N LEU A 187 2.09 5.79 0.05
CA LEU A 187 2.00 4.63 0.93
C LEU A 187 3.32 3.86 0.95
N LEU A 188 3.99 3.85 2.09
CA LEU A 188 5.25 3.14 2.29
C LEU A 188 4.96 1.79 2.95
N THR A 189 5.15 0.69 2.23
CA THR A 189 4.70 -0.65 2.64
C THR A 189 5.82 -1.59 3.08
N ASP A 190 7.08 -1.19 2.93
CA ASP A 190 8.25 -2.01 3.23
C ASP A 190 9.48 -1.19 3.67
N TRP A 191 10.29 -1.79 4.54
CA TRP A 191 11.56 -1.24 4.99
C TRP A 191 12.73 -1.96 4.30
N GLY A 192 13.81 -1.24 4.04
CA GLY A 192 15.02 -1.76 3.42
C GLY A 192 15.93 -2.38 4.47
N VAL A 193 16.38 -3.61 4.21
CA VAL A 193 17.36 -4.33 5.05
C VAL A 193 18.76 -3.78 4.77
#